data_AF-A0A5J4VTN4-F1
#
_entry.id   AF-A0A5J4VTN4-F1
#
_cell.length_a   1.000
_cell.length_b   1.000
_cell.length_c   1.000
_cell.angle_alpha   90.00
_cell.angle_beta   90.00
_cell.angle_gamma   90.00
#
_symmetry.space_group_name_H-M   'P 1'
#
loop_
_entity.id
_entity.type
_entity.pdbx_description
1 polymer ?
#
loop_
_entity_poly.entity_id
_entity_poly.type
_entity_poly.pdbx_seq_one_letter_code
_entity_poly.pdbx_strand_id
1 'polypeptide(L)'
;MMAFTKLLLVLAVLSFGKPSILNRKAGATHTTGNLYYNTEKLDKNGVLTLDLTGYKNGTDFEPVEGVKKITDYKIINSTAKEADDSYYVVKDEATLEKLQTSLALAPAEIACPNVAYAHDYDIYGIIGYTIYAIDGTDIAPSLTHIYKNGPTKITYKNIPEGLETVFADQTITPSCSYLEESLAYAYGINKAGVVDAKCVPNSGIPAESEKCTTDATYKAYIKGYRLGYFTGDKDTVKSLLLRFGPVQIGSNIVIGWEKVDTIESWILAVPEYTGEPPLHTLTYTYGWDTAEVSEYKPTYDGYVLFNGVSVIRAALGLLAAVLVLPALLL
;
A
#
# COMPACT_ATOMS: atom_id res chain seq x y z
N MET A 1 50.71 41.22 16.17
CA MET A 1 49.91 40.47 17.17
C MET A 1 48.49 40.42 16.64
N MET A 2 48.11 39.28 16.06
CA MET A 2 47.18 38.29 16.63
C MET A 2 45.72 38.76 16.56
N ALA A 3 44.74 37.99 16.11
CA ALA A 3 44.71 36.73 15.39
C ALA A 3 43.25 36.59 14.91
N PHE A 4 43.09 35.99 13.73
CA PHE A 4 41.87 35.40 13.19
C PHE A 4 40.80 35.07 14.25
N THR A 5 39.72 35.87 14.28
CA THR A 5 38.46 35.43 14.89
C THR A 5 37.86 34.39 13.97
N LYS A 6 38.21 33.14 14.23
CA LYS A 6 37.69 31.96 13.54
C LYS A 6 36.17 31.96 13.62
N LEU A 7 35.58 32.16 12.45
CA LEU A 7 34.35 31.57 11.96
C LEU A 7 34.09 30.21 12.63
N LEU A 8 33.36 30.22 13.75
CA LEU A 8 32.62 29.06 14.22
C LEU A 8 31.41 28.91 13.29
N LEU A 9 31.69 28.46 12.06
CA LEU A 9 30.75 27.61 11.36
C LEU A 9 30.63 26.38 12.26
N VAL A 10 29.70 26.45 13.20
CA VAL A 10 29.06 25.25 13.71
C VAL A 10 28.64 24.52 12.44
N LEU A 11 29.29 23.37 12.19
CA LEU A 11 28.75 22.36 11.33
C LEU A 11 27.30 22.17 11.80
N ALA A 12 26.38 22.86 11.15
CA ALA A 12 25.19 22.20 10.68
C ALA A 12 25.76 21.02 9.90
N VAL A 13 25.95 19.91 10.62
CA VAL A 13 25.78 18.58 10.05
C VAL A 13 24.49 18.76 9.28
N LEU A 14 24.63 18.93 7.98
CA LEU A 14 23.55 18.86 7.05
C LEU A 14 22.93 17.53 7.39
N SER A 15 21.86 17.56 8.19
CA SER A 15 20.89 16.50 8.25
C SER A 15 20.24 16.53 6.87
N PHE A 16 20.99 16.10 5.87
CA PHE A 16 20.43 15.61 4.64
C PHE A 16 19.47 14.54 5.14
N GLY A 17 18.18 14.88 5.16
CA GLY A 17 17.14 13.91 5.47
C GLY A 17 17.45 12.69 4.63
N LYS A 18 17.60 11.53 5.27
CA LYS A 18 17.92 10.30 4.56
C LYS A 18 16.96 10.21 3.36
N PRO A 19 17.45 9.94 2.14
CA PRO A 19 16.59 9.78 0.99
C PRO A 19 15.52 8.73 1.31
N SER A 20 14.27 9.17 1.38
CA SER A 20 13.12 8.31 1.64
C SER A 20 12.79 7.61 0.33
N ILE A 21 12.71 6.28 0.37
CA ILE A 21 12.39 5.40 -0.76
C ILE A 21 10.92 5.57 -1.18
N LEU A 22 10.17 6.46 -0.53
CA LEU A 22 8.77 6.75 -0.88
C LEU A 22 8.51 8.22 -1.14
N ASN A 23 9.51 9.09 -0.91
CA ASN A 23 9.39 10.48 -1.31
C ASN A 23 9.56 10.54 -2.82
N ARG A 24 8.44 10.74 -3.51
CA ARG A 24 8.42 11.06 -4.94
C ARG A 24 8.97 12.47 -5.12
N LYS A 25 9.73 12.70 -6.18
CA LYS A 25 10.24 14.02 -6.52
C LYS A 25 9.07 14.97 -6.76
N ALA A 26 9.15 16.13 -6.13
CA ALA A 26 8.23 17.22 -6.42
C ALA A 26 8.29 17.54 -7.94
N GLY A 27 7.17 17.40 -8.63
CA GLY A 27 7.05 17.61 -10.07
C GLY A 27 7.18 16.36 -10.95
N ALA A 28 7.24 15.14 -10.39
CA ALA A 28 7.06 13.93 -11.19
C ALA A 28 5.71 13.97 -11.93
N THR A 29 5.71 13.81 -13.25
CA THR A 29 4.50 13.85 -14.07
C THR A 29 3.89 12.46 -14.17
N HIS A 30 2.92 12.17 -13.30
CA HIS A 30 2.10 10.96 -13.41
C HIS A 30 0.99 11.16 -14.45
N THR A 31 0.76 10.14 -15.25
CA THR A 31 -0.24 10.12 -16.32
C THR A 31 -1.49 9.41 -15.84
N THR A 32 -2.65 10.06 -16.02
CA THR A 32 -3.97 9.47 -15.74
C THR A 32 -4.13 8.10 -16.40
N GLY A 33 -4.75 7.16 -15.70
CA GLY A 33 -4.97 5.80 -16.20
C GLY A 33 -3.83 4.81 -15.91
N ASN A 34 -2.77 5.23 -15.20
CA ASN A 34 -1.64 4.38 -14.82
C ASN A 34 -1.53 4.19 -13.30
N LEU A 35 -1.03 3.02 -12.94
CA LEU A 35 -0.53 2.66 -11.62
C LEU A 35 0.99 2.74 -11.60
N TYR A 36 1.49 3.26 -10.49
CA TYR A 36 2.88 3.55 -10.24
C TYR A 36 3.35 2.86 -8.96
N TYR A 37 4.41 2.06 -9.03
CA TYR A 37 4.79 1.18 -7.91
C TYR A 37 6.28 0.84 -7.88
N ASN A 38 6.81 0.49 -6.70
CA ASN A 38 8.20 0.06 -6.55
C ASN A 38 8.40 -1.30 -7.22
N THR A 39 9.33 -1.39 -8.18
CA THR A 39 9.54 -2.63 -8.96
C THR A 39 10.40 -3.65 -8.24
N GLU A 40 11.23 -3.19 -7.31
CA GLU A 40 12.17 -3.98 -6.54
C GLU A 40 11.44 -5.08 -5.75
N LYS A 41 12.23 -6.07 -5.36
CA LYS A 41 11.76 -7.24 -4.61
C LYS A 41 12.77 -7.56 -3.53
N LEU A 42 12.27 -8.09 -2.42
CA LEU A 42 13.11 -8.69 -1.41
C LEU A 42 13.70 -9.99 -1.93
N ASP A 43 14.97 -10.21 -1.64
CA ASP A 43 15.55 -11.54 -1.80
C ASP A 43 15.02 -12.52 -0.72
N LYS A 44 15.47 -13.77 -0.81
CA LYS A 44 15.08 -14.84 0.13
C LYS A 44 15.43 -14.50 1.60
N ASN A 45 16.45 -13.69 1.83
CA ASN A 45 16.93 -13.29 3.15
C ASN A 45 16.25 -12.01 3.67
N GLY A 46 15.37 -11.39 2.87
CA GLY A 46 14.73 -10.12 3.23
C GLY A 46 15.57 -8.89 2.89
N VAL A 47 16.61 -9.03 2.07
CA VAL A 47 17.42 -7.90 1.62
C VAL A 47 16.74 -7.20 0.45
N LEU A 48 16.51 -5.91 0.59
CA LEU A 48 16.15 -4.99 -0.49
C LEU A 48 17.44 -4.40 -1.07
N THR A 49 17.64 -4.57 -2.37
CA THR A 49 18.78 -3.95 -3.07
C THR A 49 18.27 -2.87 -4.02
N LEU A 50 18.72 -1.64 -3.79
CA LEU A 50 18.39 -0.47 -4.59
C LEU A 50 19.53 -0.18 -5.58
N ASP A 51 19.18 -0.05 -6.86
CA ASP A 51 20.13 0.27 -7.92
C ASP A 51 20.26 1.78 -8.09
N LEU A 52 21.45 2.33 -7.87
CA LEU A 52 21.73 3.76 -8.02
C LEU A 52 22.37 4.11 -9.38
N THR A 53 22.20 3.27 -10.39
CA THR A 53 22.60 3.60 -11.76
C THR A 53 21.85 4.84 -12.26
N GLY A 54 22.59 5.91 -12.55
CA GLY A 54 22.05 7.14 -13.16
C GLY A 54 21.73 8.28 -12.17
N TYR A 55 21.84 8.04 -10.86
CA TYR A 55 21.69 9.10 -9.86
C TYR A 55 22.95 9.94 -9.77
N LYS A 56 22.78 11.23 -9.49
CA LYS A 56 23.88 12.22 -9.47
C LYS A 56 24.07 12.88 -8.12
N ASN A 57 23.08 12.81 -7.23
CA ASN A 57 23.13 13.37 -5.88
C ASN A 57 22.23 12.59 -4.93
N GLY A 58 22.44 12.77 -3.63
CA GLY A 58 21.70 12.06 -2.58
C GLY A 58 20.27 12.53 -2.37
N THR A 59 19.89 13.68 -2.93
CA THR A 59 18.57 14.29 -2.75
C THR A 59 17.58 13.97 -3.88
N ASP A 60 18.08 13.50 -5.03
CA ASP A 60 17.30 13.13 -6.21
C ASP A 60 17.01 11.62 -6.26
N PHE A 61 17.12 10.90 -5.14
CA PHE A 61 16.78 9.48 -5.14
C PHE A 61 15.27 9.27 -5.26
N GLU A 62 14.86 8.60 -6.33
CA GLU A 62 13.52 8.07 -6.54
C GLU A 62 13.67 6.59 -6.89
N PRO A 63 12.96 5.65 -6.27
CA PRO A 63 13.03 4.24 -6.66
C PRO A 63 12.65 4.03 -8.12
N VAL A 64 13.05 2.89 -8.69
CA VAL A 64 12.64 2.55 -10.06
C VAL A 64 11.14 2.27 -10.06
N GLU A 65 10.40 3.23 -10.61
CA GLU A 65 8.96 3.18 -10.67
C GLU A 65 8.48 2.34 -11.85
N GLY A 66 7.72 1.29 -11.53
CA GLY A 66 7.01 0.47 -12.49
C GLY A 66 5.73 1.16 -12.89
N VAL A 67 5.39 1.08 -14.17
CA VAL A 67 4.17 1.65 -14.72
C VAL A 67 3.30 0.54 -15.29
N LYS A 68 2.03 0.52 -14.90
CA LYS A 68 1.00 -0.38 -15.44
C LYS A 68 -0.26 0.39 -15.77
N LYS A 69 -0.92 0.08 -16.89
CA LYS A 69 -2.22 0.68 -17.17
C LYS A 69 -3.27 0.02 -16.29
N ILE A 70 -4.19 0.82 -15.76
CA ILE A 70 -5.33 0.33 -14.98
C ILE A 70 -6.15 -0.65 -15.84
N THR A 71 -6.32 -0.34 -17.13
CA THR A 71 -7.07 -1.16 -18.09
C THR A 71 -6.39 -2.48 -18.47
N ASP A 72 -5.14 -2.73 -18.07
CA ASP A 72 -4.46 -4.02 -18.29
C ASP A 72 -4.94 -5.12 -17.31
N TYR A 73 -5.81 -4.78 -16.35
CA TYR A 73 -6.36 -5.69 -15.35
C TYR A 73 -7.82 -5.99 -15.64
N LYS A 74 -8.28 -7.18 -15.27
CA LYS A 74 -9.70 -7.53 -15.39
C LYS A 74 -10.53 -6.83 -14.32
N ILE A 75 -11.77 -6.51 -14.65
CA ILE A 75 -12.77 -6.11 -13.67
C ILE A 75 -13.05 -7.31 -12.75
N ILE A 76 -13.12 -7.09 -11.44
CA ILE A 76 -13.41 -8.11 -10.43
C ILE A 76 -14.87 -8.58 -10.60
N ASN A 77 -15.81 -7.64 -10.63
CA ASN A 77 -17.21 -7.91 -10.93
C ASN A 77 -17.52 -7.64 -12.41
N SER A 78 -17.47 -8.68 -13.25
CA SER A 78 -17.59 -8.53 -14.72
C SER A 78 -18.92 -7.94 -15.22
N THR A 79 -19.95 -7.82 -14.37
CA THR A 79 -21.22 -7.19 -14.76
C THR A 79 -21.25 -5.69 -14.51
N ALA A 80 -20.39 -5.19 -13.63
CA ALA A 80 -20.34 -3.78 -13.24
C ALA A 80 -19.56 -2.95 -14.27
N LYS A 81 -19.97 -1.69 -14.44
CA LYS A 81 -19.42 -0.72 -15.40
C LYS A 81 -19.25 0.64 -14.76
N GLU A 82 -18.31 1.44 -15.26
CA GLU A 82 -18.08 2.80 -14.78
C GLU A 82 -19.32 3.71 -14.97
N ALA A 83 -20.17 3.37 -15.93
CA ALA A 83 -21.42 4.08 -16.25
C ALA A 83 -22.64 3.65 -15.42
N ASP A 84 -22.50 2.64 -14.55
CA ASP A 84 -23.60 2.24 -13.67
C ASP A 84 -23.88 3.35 -12.65
N ASP A 85 -25.16 3.55 -12.31
CA ASP A 85 -25.57 4.57 -11.35
C ASP A 85 -25.03 4.28 -9.95
N SER A 86 -24.73 3.03 -9.63
CA SER A 86 -24.10 2.66 -8.37
C SER A 86 -23.20 1.45 -8.48
N TYR A 87 -22.23 1.38 -7.58
CA TYR A 87 -21.38 0.22 -7.37
C TYR A 87 -20.92 0.22 -5.92
N TYR A 88 -20.96 -0.95 -5.30
CA TYR A 88 -20.62 -1.13 -3.89
C TYR A 88 -19.66 -2.32 -3.76
N VAL A 89 -18.46 -2.06 -3.22
CA VAL A 89 -17.52 -3.10 -2.78
C VAL A 89 -18.08 -3.80 -1.53
N VAL A 90 -18.57 -3.01 -0.59
CA VAL A 90 -19.32 -3.46 0.59
C VAL A 90 -20.76 -3.04 0.42
N LYS A 91 -21.68 -4.00 0.45
CA LYS A 91 -23.05 -3.85 -0.03
C LYS A 91 -23.84 -2.72 0.64
N ASP A 92 -23.71 -2.59 1.96
CA ASP A 92 -24.48 -1.66 2.78
C ASP A 92 -23.74 -1.40 4.11
N GLU A 93 -24.14 -0.33 4.80
CA GLU A 93 -23.62 0.09 6.11
C GLU A 93 -23.64 -1.05 7.14
N ALA A 94 -24.78 -1.75 7.24
CA ALA A 94 -24.94 -2.87 8.17
C ALA A 94 -24.02 -4.07 7.87
N THR A 95 -23.52 -4.19 6.65
CA THR A 95 -22.49 -5.16 6.27
C THR A 95 -21.11 -4.64 6.67
N LEU A 96 -20.80 -3.37 6.37
CA LEU A 96 -19.53 -2.74 6.72
C LEU A 96 -19.23 -2.88 8.21
N GLU A 97 -20.17 -2.47 9.08
CA GLU A 97 -20.02 -2.51 10.54
C GLU A 97 -19.71 -3.90 11.13
N LYS A 98 -19.98 -4.97 10.38
CA LYS A 98 -19.76 -6.37 10.83
C LYS A 98 -18.47 -6.97 10.33
N LEU A 99 -17.82 -6.37 9.33
CA LEU A 99 -16.56 -6.86 8.81
C LEU A 99 -15.50 -6.79 9.92
N GLN A 100 -14.69 -7.83 10.05
CA GLN A 100 -13.57 -7.88 10.99
C GLN A 100 -12.58 -6.72 10.79
N THR A 101 -12.48 -6.19 9.57
CA THR A 101 -11.69 -4.98 9.26
C THR A 101 -12.27 -3.71 9.90
N SER A 102 -13.58 -3.65 10.12
CA SER A 102 -14.29 -2.48 10.63
C SER A 102 -14.46 -2.49 12.15
N LEU A 103 -14.18 -3.62 12.81
CA LEU A 103 -14.28 -3.76 14.26
C LEU A 103 -13.08 -3.12 14.98
N ALA A 104 -13.36 -2.61 16.18
CA ALA A 104 -12.38 -1.96 17.04
C ALA A 104 -11.17 -2.85 17.32
N LEU A 105 -9.97 -2.30 17.19
CA LEU A 105 -8.74 -2.97 17.62
C LEU A 105 -8.76 -3.26 19.13
N ALA A 106 -8.26 -4.42 19.53
CA ALA A 106 -8.10 -4.74 20.94
C ALA A 106 -6.98 -3.90 21.59
N PRO A 107 -7.02 -3.64 22.91
CA PRO A 107 -5.98 -2.84 23.59
C PRO A 107 -4.55 -3.34 23.38
N ALA A 108 -4.35 -4.66 23.27
CA ALA A 108 -3.04 -5.25 23.00
C ALA A 108 -2.54 -4.97 21.58
N GLU A 109 -3.44 -4.79 20.61
CA GLU A 109 -3.10 -4.42 19.24
C GLU A 109 -2.77 -2.92 19.15
N ILE A 110 -3.53 -2.07 19.85
CA ILE A 110 -3.26 -0.63 19.98
C ILE A 110 -1.89 -0.39 20.65
N ALA A 111 -1.50 -1.25 21.60
CA ALA A 111 -0.18 -1.22 22.23
C ALA A 111 0.98 -1.56 21.27
N CYS A 112 0.71 -1.93 20.02
CA CYS A 112 1.67 -2.00 18.93
C CYS A 112 1.52 -0.74 18.04
N PRO A 113 2.24 0.37 18.30
CA PRO A 113 2.02 1.67 17.66
C PRO A 113 1.86 1.66 16.14
N ASN A 114 2.63 0.84 15.44
CA ASN A 114 2.55 0.76 13.98
C ASN A 114 1.20 0.21 13.49
N VAL A 115 0.56 -0.68 14.26
CA VAL A 115 -0.79 -1.19 13.96
C VAL A 115 -1.81 -0.06 14.09
N ALA A 116 -1.73 0.71 15.18
CA ALA A 116 -2.57 1.88 15.39
C ALA A 116 -2.35 2.94 14.30
N TYR A 117 -1.10 3.20 13.92
CA TYR A 117 -0.74 4.14 12.86
C TYR A 117 -1.29 3.71 11.50
N ALA A 118 -1.19 2.43 11.15
CA ALA A 118 -1.75 1.91 9.91
C ALA A 118 -3.27 2.08 9.80
N HIS A 119 -3.98 2.11 10.93
CA HIS A 119 -5.41 2.41 10.96
C HIS A 119 -5.68 3.91 10.74
N ASP A 120 -4.87 4.79 11.34
CA ASP A 120 -4.96 6.25 11.18
C ASP A 120 -4.70 6.71 9.73
N TYR A 121 -3.86 5.96 9.01
CA TYR A 121 -3.52 6.19 7.59
C TYR A 121 -4.23 5.25 6.62
N ASP A 122 -5.31 4.58 7.05
CA ASP A 122 -6.17 3.72 6.22
C ASP A 122 -5.51 2.51 5.54
N ILE A 123 -4.26 2.20 5.89
CA ILE A 123 -3.56 1.02 5.38
C ILE A 123 -4.21 -0.26 5.90
N TYR A 124 -4.69 -0.25 7.14
CA TYR A 124 -5.43 -1.39 7.70
C TYR A 124 -6.72 -1.66 6.91
N GLY A 125 -7.54 -0.62 6.72
CA GLY A 125 -8.79 -0.71 5.98
C GLY A 125 -8.62 -1.10 4.51
N ILE A 126 -7.70 -0.45 3.76
CA ILE A 126 -7.50 -0.79 2.35
C ILE A 126 -7.07 -2.25 2.16
N ILE A 127 -6.23 -2.79 3.05
CA ILE A 127 -5.84 -4.21 3.00
C ILE A 127 -7.04 -5.13 3.20
N GLY A 128 -7.80 -4.90 4.28
CA GLY A 128 -8.92 -5.76 4.65
C GLY A 128 -10.04 -5.73 3.62
N TYR A 129 -10.45 -4.54 3.19
CA TYR A 129 -11.49 -4.37 2.17
C TYR A 129 -11.04 -4.84 0.79
N THR A 130 -9.75 -4.78 0.43
CA THR A 130 -9.25 -5.36 -0.83
C THR A 130 -9.40 -6.88 -0.81
N ILE A 131 -9.07 -7.55 0.31
CA ILE A 131 -9.22 -9.00 0.43
C ILE A 131 -10.71 -9.36 0.30
N TYR A 132 -11.57 -8.67 1.04
CA TYR A 132 -13.02 -8.84 0.94
C TYR A 132 -13.54 -8.64 -0.50
N ALA A 133 -13.10 -7.59 -1.20
CA ALA A 133 -13.51 -7.30 -2.57
C ALA A 133 -13.14 -8.42 -3.56
N ILE A 134 -11.97 -9.04 -3.38
CA ILE A 134 -11.38 -9.96 -4.36
C ILE A 134 -11.85 -11.39 -4.14
N ASP A 135 -11.97 -11.83 -2.89
CA ASP A 135 -12.29 -13.22 -2.58
C ASP A 135 -13.47 -13.43 -1.62
N GLY A 136 -14.11 -12.34 -1.18
CA GLY A 136 -15.24 -12.38 -0.24
C GLY A 136 -14.85 -12.80 1.17
N THR A 137 -13.56 -12.90 1.49
CA THR A 137 -13.09 -13.29 2.82
C THR A 137 -13.08 -12.08 3.74
N ASP A 138 -13.81 -12.20 4.84
CA ASP A 138 -13.78 -11.26 5.94
C ASP A 138 -12.63 -11.60 6.91
N ILE A 139 -11.62 -10.73 6.99
CA ILE A 139 -10.47 -10.89 7.90
C ILE A 139 -10.20 -9.58 8.66
N ALA A 140 -9.56 -9.71 9.82
CA ALA A 140 -8.80 -8.63 10.44
C ALA A 140 -7.35 -8.73 9.91
N PRO A 141 -6.81 -7.74 9.18
CA PRO A 141 -5.44 -7.83 8.66
C PRO A 141 -4.38 -7.96 9.77
N SER A 142 -3.48 -8.94 9.65
CA SER A 142 -2.28 -9.03 10.50
C SER A 142 -1.15 -8.16 9.94
N LEU A 143 -1.02 -6.93 10.47
CA LEU A 143 0.05 -6.01 10.12
C LEU A 143 1.40 -6.47 10.69
N THR A 144 1.42 -7.10 11.86
CA THR A 144 2.65 -7.64 12.45
C THR A 144 3.26 -8.76 11.61
N HIS A 145 2.43 -9.56 10.92
CA HIS A 145 2.88 -10.51 9.90
C HIS A 145 3.51 -9.80 8.70
N ILE A 146 2.92 -8.70 8.22
CA ILE A 146 3.49 -7.89 7.13
C ILE A 146 4.85 -7.31 7.56
N TYR A 147 4.95 -6.74 8.76
CA TYR A 147 6.20 -6.19 9.29
C TYR A 147 7.29 -7.26 9.43
N LYS A 148 6.95 -8.45 9.92
CA LYS A 148 7.87 -9.58 10.00
C LYS A 148 8.44 -9.96 8.63
N ASN A 149 7.61 -9.85 7.60
CA ASN A 149 7.94 -10.22 6.23
C ASN A 149 8.48 -9.06 5.37
N GLY A 150 8.61 -7.87 5.94
CA GLY A 150 9.23 -6.71 5.30
C GLY A 150 10.75 -6.87 5.11
N PRO A 151 11.42 -5.82 4.62
CA PRO A 151 12.87 -5.83 4.48
C PRO A 151 13.55 -5.95 5.85
N THR A 152 14.59 -6.77 5.92
CA THR A 152 15.51 -6.90 7.08
C THR A 152 16.81 -6.15 6.86
N LYS A 153 17.11 -5.81 5.60
CA LYS A 153 18.28 -5.02 5.22
C LYS A 153 17.99 -4.23 3.94
N ILE A 154 18.45 -2.99 3.88
CA ILE A 154 18.54 -2.21 2.64
C ILE A 154 20.01 -2.16 2.25
N THR A 155 20.27 -2.41 0.97
CA THR A 155 21.59 -2.38 0.37
C THR A 155 21.55 -1.56 -0.91
N TYR A 156 22.67 -0.94 -1.26
CA TYR A 156 22.77 -0.09 -2.44
C TYR A 156 23.85 -0.64 -3.37
N LYS A 157 23.57 -0.65 -4.67
CA LYS A 157 24.55 -0.96 -5.72
C LYS A 157 24.72 0.20 -6.67
N ASN A 158 25.86 0.27 -7.34
CA ASN A 158 26.20 1.31 -8.31
C ASN A 158 26.12 2.73 -7.69
N ILE A 159 26.59 2.86 -6.44
CA ILE A 159 26.59 4.13 -5.72
C ILE A 159 27.48 5.13 -6.49
N PRO A 160 26.98 6.33 -6.84
CA PRO A 160 27.80 7.36 -7.46
C PRO A 160 28.96 7.80 -6.56
N GLU A 161 30.10 8.11 -7.16
CA GLU A 161 31.31 8.55 -6.44
C GLU A 161 30.98 9.74 -5.53
N GLY A 162 31.37 9.65 -4.26
CA GLY A 162 31.15 10.68 -3.25
C GLY A 162 29.81 10.60 -2.52
N LEU A 163 28.96 9.61 -2.82
CA LEU A 163 27.67 9.38 -2.14
C LEU A 163 27.66 8.13 -1.25
N GLU A 164 28.80 7.48 -1.03
CA GLU A 164 28.92 6.24 -0.25
C GLU A 164 28.50 6.43 1.21
N THR A 165 28.71 7.63 1.75
CA THR A 165 28.30 7.97 3.12
C THR A 165 26.80 8.30 3.23
N VAL A 166 26.16 8.68 2.12
CA VAL A 166 24.73 8.96 2.05
C VAL A 166 23.94 7.66 1.91
N PHE A 167 24.41 6.77 1.03
CA PHE A 167 23.79 5.48 0.72
C PHE A 167 24.52 4.33 1.40
N ALA A 168 24.53 4.36 2.73
CA ALA A 168 25.08 3.27 3.54
C ALA A 168 24.02 2.19 3.78
N ASP A 169 24.44 0.92 3.70
CA ASP A 169 23.62 -0.23 4.07
C ASP A 169 22.91 -0.04 5.42
N GLN A 170 21.64 -0.44 5.48
CA GLN A 170 20.83 -0.29 6.68
C GLN A 170 20.29 -1.65 7.11
N THR A 171 20.43 -1.98 8.39
CA THR A 171 19.75 -3.14 8.98
C THR A 171 18.42 -2.68 9.53
N ILE A 172 17.36 -3.42 9.21
CA ILE A 172 16.00 -3.17 9.67
C ILE A 172 15.62 -4.30 10.61
N THR A 173 15.20 -3.94 11.81
CA THR A 173 14.64 -4.89 12.78
C THR A 173 13.13 -4.67 12.83
N PRO A 174 12.32 -5.66 12.41
CA PRO A 174 10.87 -5.58 12.57
C PRO A 174 10.50 -5.31 14.02
N SER A 175 9.69 -4.29 14.27
CA SER A 175 9.20 -3.96 15.60
C SER A 175 7.82 -3.31 15.53
N CYS A 176 7.15 -3.24 16.68
CA CYS A 176 5.88 -2.56 16.84
C CYS A 176 5.97 -1.02 16.83
N SER A 177 7.18 -0.46 16.78
CA SER A 177 7.42 0.98 16.94
C SER A 177 8.36 1.54 15.85
N TYR A 178 8.52 0.81 14.73
CA TYR A 178 9.52 1.13 13.72
C TYR A 178 9.02 2.12 12.65
N LEU A 179 9.83 3.12 12.33
CA LEU A 179 9.52 4.26 11.45
C LEU A 179 9.55 3.98 9.93
N GLU A 180 9.85 2.76 9.47
CA GLU A 180 9.90 2.40 8.03
C GLU A 180 8.76 1.45 7.63
N GLU A 181 7.58 1.64 8.22
CA GLU A 181 6.39 0.80 8.03
C GLU A 181 5.98 0.67 6.56
N SER A 182 6.17 1.75 5.84
CA SER A 182 5.76 1.92 4.46
C SER A 182 6.56 1.03 3.50
N LEU A 183 7.81 0.68 3.85
CA LEU A 183 8.56 -0.37 3.15
C LEU A 183 7.99 -1.76 3.44
N ALA A 184 7.52 -2.00 4.67
CA ALA A 184 6.89 -3.27 4.99
C ALA A 184 5.58 -3.46 4.23
N TYR A 185 4.76 -2.43 4.06
CA TYR A 185 3.55 -2.52 3.22
C TYR A 185 3.93 -2.76 1.74
N ALA A 186 4.90 -2.01 1.22
CA ALA A 186 5.31 -2.12 -0.18
C ALA A 186 5.88 -3.51 -0.53
N TYR A 187 6.67 -4.11 0.38
CA TYR A 187 7.45 -5.32 0.08
C TYR A 187 7.00 -6.57 0.86
N GLY A 188 6.50 -6.42 2.08
CA GLY A 188 6.02 -7.52 2.92
C GLY A 188 4.77 -8.17 2.35
N ILE A 189 3.79 -7.36 1.90
CA ILE A 189 2.59 -7.84 1.20
C ILE A 189 3.00 -8.60 -0.07
N ASN A 190 3.95 -8.05 -0.84
CA ASN A 190 4.42 -8.70 -2.05
C ASN A 190 5.08 -10.07 -1.77
N LYS A 191 5.93 -10.13 -0.73
CA LYS A 191 6.69 -11.33 -0.39
C LYS A 191 5.83 -12.43 0.24
N ALA A 192 4.99 -12.09 1.21
CA ALA A 192 4.31 -13.07 2.06
C ALA A 192 2.79 -13.02 1.98
N GLY A 193 2.22 -11.96 1.41
CA GLY A 193 0.79 -11.69 1.49
C GLY A 193 0.39 -11.14 2.86
N VAL A 194 -0.88 -11.28 3.18
CA VAL A 194 -1.49 -10.89 4.45
C VAL A 194 -2.19 -12.10 5.05
N VAL A 195 -2.19 -12.25 6.37
CA VAL A 195 -2.95 -13.28 7.07
C VAL A 195 -3.97 -12.65 8.00
N ASP A 196 -4.97 -13.43 8.42
CA ASP A 196 -5.93 -13.02 9.45
C ASP A 196 -5.21 -12.85 10.81
N ALA A 197 -5.54 -11.80 11.56
CA ALA A 197 -5.07 -11.55 12.91
C ALA A 197 -5.44 -12.69 13.88
N LYS A 198 -6.49 -13.48 13.59
CA LYS A 198 -6.78 -14.73 14.31
C LYS A 198 -5.66 -15.76 14.18
N CYS A 199 -4.90 -15.76 13.09
CA CYS A 199 -3.74 -16.63 12.87
C CYS A 199 -2.46 -16.01 13.47
N VAL A 200 -2.23 -14.73 13.21
CA VAL A 200 -1.08 -13.97 13.72
C VAL A 200 -1.58 -12.66 14.34
N PRO A 201 -1.75 -12.59 15.68
CA PRO A 201 -2.28 -11.41 16.34
C PRO A 201 -1.41 -10.16 16.14
N ASN A 202 -2.04 -8.99 16.10
CA ASN A 202 -1.35 -7.71 16.01
C ASN A 202 -0.73 -7.24 17.35
N SER A 203 -0.74 -8.07 18.39
CA SER A 203 -0.19 -7.74 19.71
C SER A 203 1.35 -7.78 19.78
N GLY A 204 2.03 -8.18 18.70
CA GLY A 204 3.49 -8.24 18.65
C GLY A 204 4.02 -8.83 17.35
N ILE A 205 5.30 -8.60 17.07
CA ILE A 205 5.97 -9.20 15.91
C ILE A 205 6.08 -10.72 16.12
N PRO A 206 5.55 -11.54 15.20
CA PRO A 206 5.63 -12.98 15.35
C PRO A 206 7.09 -13.48 15.23
N ALA A 207 7.40 -14.54 15.98
CA ALA A 207 8.69 -15.20 15.86
C ALA A 207 8.92 -15.78 14.45
N GLU A 208 7.84 -16.24 13.81
CA GLU A 208 7.84 -17.09 12.62
C GLU A 208 6.88 -16.52 11.58
N SER A 209 7.22 -16.64 10.30
CA SER A 209 6.53 -15.94 9.21
C SER A 209 5.51 -16.78 8.42
N GLU A 210 5.58 -18.11 8.51
CA GLU A 210 4.81 -19.03 7.66
C GLU A 210 3.98 -20.04 8.47
N LYS A 211 3.59 -19.66 9.69
CA LYS A 211 2.72 -20.48 10.56
C LYS A 211 1.86 -19.59 11.44
N CYS A 212 0.69 -20.07 11.82
CA CYS A 212 -0.11 -19.40 12.84
C CYS A 212 0.58 -19.50 14.20
N THR A 213 0.37 -18.47 15.01
CA THR A 213 0.72 -18.46 16.44
C THR A 213 -0.43 -18.99 17.30
N THR A 214 -1.54 -19.35 16.67
CA THR A 214 -2.78 -19.89 17.24
C THR A 214 -3.14 -21.20 16.53
N ASP A 215 -4.24 -21.83 16.93
CA ASP A 215 -4.77 -23.04 16.29
C ASP A 215 -5.50 -22.77 14.95
N ALA A 216 -5.48 -21.52 14.46
CA ALA A 216 -6.08 -21.17 13.17
C ALA A 216 -5.31 -21.83 12.00
N THR A 217 -5.99 -21.94 10.86
CA THR A 217 -5.34 -22.40 9.62
C THR A 217 -4.56 -21.26 8.98
N TYR A 218 -3.28 -21.51 8.68
CA TYR A 218 -2.47 -20.52 7.97
C TYR A 218 -2.96 -20.38 6.53
N LYS A 219 -3.39 -19.17 6.17
CA LYS A 219 -3.75 -18.80 4.80
C LYS A 219 -3.25 -17.40 4.52
N ALA A 220 -2.39 -17.29 3.51
CA ALA A 220 -1.90 -16.01 3.01
C ALA A 220 -2.77 -15.53 1.85
N TYR A 221 -3.32 -14.33 2.02
CA TYR A 221 -4.13 -13.60 1.06
C TYR A 221 -3.27 -12.61 0.29
N ILE A 222 -3.69 -12.26 -0.94
CA ILE A 222 -3.07 -11.22 -1.78
C ILE A 222 -1.52 -11.30 -1.88
N LYS A 223 -0.94 -12.50 -1.75
CA LYS A 223 0.51 -12.71 -1.93
C LYS A 223 0.92 -12.31 -3.34
N GLY A 224 1.98 -11.52 -3.45
CA GLY A 224 2.43 -10.96 -4.73
C GLY A 224 1.72 -9.67 -5.15
N TYR A 225 0.79 -9.16 -4.35
CA TYR A 225 0.21 -7.84 -4.57
C TYR A 225 1.23 -6.75 -4.27
N ARG A 226 0.95 -5.54 -4.75
CA ARG A 226 1.76 -4.35 -4.59
C ARG A 226 0.86 -3.15 -4.30
N LEU A 227 1.42 -2.19 -3.58
CA LEU A 227 0.81 -0.88 -3.41
C LEU A 227 1.07 -0.05 -4.68
N GLY A 228 0.00 0.33 -5.37
CA GLY A 228 0.04 1.12 -6.59
C GLY A 228 -0.52 2.52 -6.33
N TYR A 229 0.31 3.53 -6.56
CA TYR A 229 -0.12 4.92 -6.57
C TYR A 229 -0.80 5.25 -7.90
N PHE A 230 -1.78 6.16 -7.85
CA PHE A 230 -2.41 6.70 -9.04
C PHE A 230 -2.59 8.21 -8.90
N THR A 231 -2.80 8.85 -10.05
CA THR A 231 -3.48 10.15 -10.14
C THR A 231 -4.51 10.07 -11.26
N GLY A 232 -5.63 10.79 -11.13
CA GLY A 232 -6.66 10.80 -12.16
C GLY A 232 -7.91 11.56 -11.77
N ASP A 233 -8.95 11.41 -12.58
CA ASP A 233 -10.28 11.97 -12.36
C ASP A 233 -11.22 10.95 -11.70
N LYS A 234 -12.50 11.31 -11.55
CA LYS A 234 -13.52 10.40 -10.99
C LYS A 234 -13.66 9.09 -11.78
N ASP A 235 -13.52 9.14 -13.10
CA ASP A 235 -13.64 7.95 -13.95
C ASP A 235 -12.46 7.00 -13.72
N THR A 236 -11.29 7.55 -13.43
CA THR A 236 -10.13 6.78 -12.97
C THR A 236 -10.44 6.06 -11.66
N VAL A 237 -11.02 6.75 -10.66
CA VAL A 237 -11.40 6.14 -9.36
C VAL A 237 -12.42 5.02 -9.57
N LYS A 238 -13.45 5.22 -10.40
CA LYS A 238 -14.40 4.15 -10.75
C LYS A 238 -13.73 2.95 -11.40
N SER A 239 -12.82 3.17 -12.35
CA SER A 239 -12.12 2.06 -13.01
C SER A 239 -11.20 1.31 -12.04
N LEU A 240 -10.62 1.99 -11.04
CA LEU A 240 -9.87 1.36 -9.96
C LEU A 240 -10.79 0.51 -9.06
N LEU A 241 -11.93 1.05 -8.64
CA LEU A 241 -12.93 0.35 -7.82
C LEU A 241 -13.38 -0.97 -8.44
N LEU A 242 -13.63 -0.95 -9.74
CA LEU A 242 -14.04 -2.11 -10.51
C LEU A 242 -12.96 -3.19 -10.64
N ARG A 243 -11.67 -2.83 -10.61
CA ARG A 243 -10.55 -3.75 -10.91
C ARG A 243 -9.75 -4.19 -9.69
N PHE A 244 -9.75 -3.39 -8.64
CA PHE A 244 -8.90 -3.60 -7.46
C PHE A 244 -9.69 -3.58 -6.14
N GLY A 245 -10.96 -3.20 -6.17
CA GLY A 245 -11.76 -3.00 -4.97
C GLY A 245 -11.50 -1.61 -4.36
N PRO A 246 -11.40 -1.47 -3.03
CA PRO A 246 -11.32 -0.17 -2.37
C PRO A 246 -10.15 0.70 -2.89
N VAL A 247 -10.36 2.02 -2.87
CA VAL A 247 -9.38 3.02 -3.30
C VAL A 247 -9.12 3.99 -2.14
N GLN A 248 -7.89 4.07 -1.68
CA GLN A 248 -7.50 5.07 -0.69
C GLN A 248 -7.31 6.42 -1.37
N ILE A 249 -7.94 7.47 -0.83
CA ILE A 249 -7.80 8.87 -1.27
C ILE A 249 -7.68 9.75 -0.02
N GLY A 250 -6.50 10.32 0.21
CA GLY A 250 -6.20 11.02 1.47
C GLY A 250 -6.36 10.10 2.68
N SER A 251 -7.16 10.52 3.66
CA SER A 251 -7.53 9.77 4.86
C SER A 251 -8.93 9.16 4.74
N ASN A 252 -9.31 8.73 3.54
CA ASN A 252 -10.57 8.03 3.30
C ASN A 252 -10.34 6.81 2.41
N ILE A 253 -11.20 5.80 2.58
CA ILE A 253 -11.26 4.65 1.69
C ILE A 253 -12.58 4.72 0.92
N VAL A 254 -12.49 4.96 -0.38
CA VAL A 254 -13.64 4.85 -1.28
C VAL A 254 -13.94 3.37 -1.50
N ILE A 255 -15.15 2.95 -1.14
CA ILE A 255 -15.67 1.58 -1.27
C ILE A 255 -16.83 1.48 -2.25
N GLY A 256 -17.16 2.56 -2.95
CA GLY A 256 -18.23 2.57 -3.94
C GLY A 256 -18.58 3.96 -4.43
N TRP A 257 -19.60 4.03 -5.27
CA TRP A 257 -20.29 5.26 -5.63
C TRP A 257 -21.77 5.00 -5.76
N GLU A 258 -22.54 6.07 -5.64
CA GLU A 258 -23.96 6.06 -5.98
C GLU A 258 -24.36 7.39 -6.62
N LYS A 259 -25.38 7.32 -7.45
CA LYS A 259 -25.99 8.48 -8.09
C LYS A 259 -27.47 8.49 -7.76
N VAL A 260 -27.89 9.50 -7.02
CA VAL A 260 -29.28 9.76 -6.69
C VAL A 260 -29.68 11.06 -7.38
N ASP A 261 -30.65 10.97 -8.28
CA ASP A 261 -31.05 12.05 -9.19
C ASP A 261 -29.86 12.60 -10.01
N THR A 262 -29.40 13.80 -9.68
CA THR A 262 -28.27 14.48 -10.34
C THR A 262 -27.00 14.50 -9.51
N ILE A 263 -27.06 14.04 -8.26
CA ILE A 263 -25.95 14.08 -7.32
C ILE A 263 -25.25 12.72 -7.36
N GLU A 264 -23.95 12.76 -7.59
CA GLU A 264 -23.08 11.60 -7.56
C GLU A 264 -22.21 11.69 -6.32
N SER A 265 -22.20 10.63 -5.51
CA SER A 265 -21.49 10.56 -4.24
C SER A 265 -20.56 9.37 -4.19
N TRP A 266 -19.41 9.56 -3.56
CA TRP A 266 -18.56 8.47 -3.11
C TRP A 266 -19.17 7.82 -1.87
N ILE A 267 -19.07 6.49 -1.83
CA ILE A 267 -19.34 5.71 -0.62
C ILE A 267 -18.00 5.46 0.05
N LEU A 268 -17.89 5.80 1.33
CA LEU A 268 -16.66 5.80 2.07
C LEU A 268 -16.72 4.82 3.25
N ALA A 269 -15.59 4.16 3.53
CA ALA A 269 -15.29 3.62 4.83
C ALA A 269 -14.32 4.57 5.51
N VAL A 270 -14.76 5.24 6.58
CA VAL A 270 -14.01 6.30 7.26
C VAL A 270 -13.62 5.86 8.68
N PRO A 271 -12.40 6.17 9.17
CA PRO A 271 -12.07 5.95 10.56
C PRO A 271 -13.00 6.75 11.48
N GLU A 272 -13.53 6.13 12.52
CA GLU A 272 -14.41 6.82 13.47
C GLU A 272 -13.63 7.41 14.65
N TYR A 273 -14.08 8.56 15.12
CA TYR A 273 -13.48 9.27 16.24
C TYR A 273 -14.51 9.55 17.32
N THR A 274 -14.06 9.55 18.58
CA THR A 274 -14.84 10.07 19.72
C THR A 274 -14.25 11.37 20.24
N GLY A 275 -15.08 12.17 20.92
CA GLY A 275 -14.69 13.48 21.46
C GLY A 275 -14.88 14.62 20.46
N GLU A 276 -14.77 15.84 20.97
CA GLU A 276 -14.92 17.09 20.21
C GLU A 276 -13.56 17.63 19.75
N PRO A 277 -13.50 18.34 18.61
CA PRO A 277 -12.26 18.98 18.17
C PRO A 277 -11.71 19.93 19.25
N PRO A 278 -10.38 20.00 19.46
CA PRO A 278 -9.32 19.32 18.73
C PRO A 278 -8.91 17.95 19.33
N LEU A 279 -9.65 17.44 20.32
CA LEU A 279 -9.29 16.27 21.13
C LEU A 279 -10.03 15.01 20.67
N HIS A 280 -9.99 14.74 19.37
CA HIS A 280 -10.53 13.50 18.83
C HIS A 280 -9.65 12.31 19.23
N THR A 281 -10.29 11.21 19.63
CA THR A 281 -9.63 9.93 19.89
C THR A 281 -10.11 8.93 18.86
N LEU A 282 -9.16 8.38 18.10
CA LEU A 282 -9.44 7.32 17.14
C LEU A 282 -10.02 6.10 17.87
N THR A 283 -11.15 5.61 17.40
CA THR A 283 -11.85 4.44 17.97
C THR A 283 -11.32 3.13 17.44
N TYR A 284 -10.55 3.20 16.34
CA TYR A 284 -10.06 2.06 15.56
C TYR A 284 -11.19 1.21 14.97
N THR A 285 -12.33 1.81 14.67
CA THR A 285 -13.41 1.27 13.84
C THR A 285 -13.49 2.02 12.52
N TYR A 286 -14.22 1.44 11.56
CA TYR A 286 -14.59 2.10 10.31
C TYR A 286 -16.10 2.21 10.19
N GLY A 287 -16.57 3.43 9.96
CA GLY A 287 -17.98 3.77 9.73
C GLY A 287 -18.30 3.98 8.26
N TRP A 288 -19.59 3.95 7.94
CA TRP A 288 -20.10 4.28 6.61
C TRP A 288 -20.28 5.80 6.49
N ASP A 289 -19.80 6.38 5.40
CA ASP A 289 -20.05 7.78 5.10
C ASP A 289 -20.28 7.97 3.59
N THR A 290 -20.85 9.12 3.24
CA THR A 290 -21.10 9.52 1.85
C THR A 290 -20.63 10.94 1.63
N ALA A 291 -19.91 11.18 0.54
CA ALA A 291 -19.46 12.53 0.19
C ALA A 291 -19.69 12.79 -1.29
N GLU A 292 -20.21 13.98 -1.63
CA GLU A 292 -20.45 14.32 -3.04
C GLU A 292 -19.14 14.36 -3.82
N VAL A 293 -19.14 13.81 -5.03
CA VAL A 293 -17.97 13.84 -5.93
C VAL A 293 -17.55 15.28 -6.25
N SER A 294 -18.49 16.23 -6.23
CA SER A 294 -18.28 17.67 -6.43
C SER A 294 -17.49 18.37 -5.33
N GLU A 295 -17.48 17.82 -4.11
CA GLU A 295 -16.75 18.41 -2.98
C GLU A 295 -15.24 18.16 -3.05
N TYR A 296 -14.83 17.16 -3.84
CA TYR A 296 -13.45 16.81 -4.05
C TYR A 296 -12.80 17.65 -5.16
N LYS A 297 -11.47 17.69 -5.15
CA LYS A 297 -10.68 18.26 -6.24
C LYS A 297 -10.96 17.51 -7.54
N PRO A 298 -10.82 18.18 -8.72
CA PRO A 298 -11.01 17.53 -10.01
C PRO A 298 -9.99 16.43 -10.29
N THR A 299 -8.89 16.43 -9.56
CA THR A 299 -7.85 15.41 -9.60
C THR A 299 -7.74 14.74 -8.24
N TYR A 300 -7.81 13.42 -8.27
CA TYR A 300 -7.59 12.50 -7.18
C TYR A 300 -6.18 11.94 -7.27
N ASP A 301 -5.62 11.62 -6.12
CA ASP A 301 -4.42 10.82 -5.98
C ASP A 301 -4.54 9.94 -4.74
N GLY A 302 -3.82 8.83 -4.74
CA GLY A 302 -3.92 7.86 -3.66
C GLY A 302 -3.41 6.49 -4.06
N TYR A 303 -3.91 5.46 -3.40
CA TYR A 303 -3.37 4.12 -3.50
C TYR A 303 -4.43 3.04 -3.70
N VAL A 304 -4.03 1.97 -4.40
CA VAL A 304 -4.75 0.70 -4.50
C VAL A 304 -3.80 -0.46 -4.25
N LEU A 305 -4.32 -1.60 -3.80
CA LEU A 305 -3.60 -2.86 -3.80
C LEU A 305 -3.93 -3.63 -5.08
N PHE A 306 -2.91 -3.95 -5.86
CA PHE A 306 -3.08 -4.65 -7.14
C PHE A 306 -2.11 -5.82 -7.29
N ASN A 307 -2.51 -6.84 -8.06
CA ASN A 307 -1.63 -7.96 -8.36
C ASN A 307 -0.47 -7.52 -9.26
N GLY A 308 0.79 -7.73 -8.84
CA GLY A 308 1.96 -7.32 -9.62
C GLY A 308 2.12 -8.00 -10.99
N VAL A 309 1.31 -9.02 -11.31
CA VAL A 309 1.25 -9.68 -12.62
C VAL A 309 -0.04 -9.27 -13.34
N SER A 310 0.09 -8.46 -14.40
CA SER A 310 -1.03 -8.16 -15.30
C SER A 310 -1.40 -9.38 -16.17
N VAL A 311 -2.69 -9.51 -16.47
CA VAL A 311 -3.30 -10.62 -17.22
C VAL A 311 -2.79 -10.73 -18.67
N ILE A 312 -2.23 -9.65 -19.23
CA ILE A 312 -1.65 -9.65 -20.58
C ILE A 312 -0.48 -10.64 -20.68
N ARG A 313 0.29 -10.84 -19.59
CA ARG A 313 1.37 -11.84 -19.57
C ARG A 313 0.87 -13.28 -19.51
N ALA A 314 -0.31 -13.52 -18.92
CA ALA A 314 -0.88 -14.87 -18.89
C ALA A 314 -1.31 -15.36 -20.29
N ALA A 315 -1.80 -14.45 -21.15
CA ALA A 315 -2.18 -14.78 -22.52
C ALA A 315 -0.97 -15.03 -23.45
N LEU A 316 0.12 -14.27 -23.28
CA LEU A 316 1.36 -14.47 -24.05
C LEU A 316 2.09 -15.79 -23.71
N GLY A 317 2.05 -16.23 -22.45
CA GLY A 317 2.58 -17.53 -22.05
C GLY A 317 1.81 -18.71 -22.67
N LEU A 318 0.50 -18.56 -22.83
CA LEU A 318 -0.36 -19.55 -23.50
C LEU A 318 -0.09 -19.62 -25.01
N LEU A 319 0.15 -18.50 -25.68
CA LEU A 319 0.52 -18.49 -27.11
C LEU A 319 1.89 -19.14 -27.36
N ALA A 320 2.87 -18.93 -26.46
CA ALA A 320 4.17 -19.59 -26.56
C ALA A 320 4.07 -21.12 -26.34
N ALA A 321 3.25 -21.58 -25.39
CA ALA A 321 3.03 -23.00 -25.17
C ALA A 321 2.31 -23.68 -26.35
N VAL A 322 1.31 -23.02 -26.95
CA VAL A 322 0.57 -23.54 -28.10
C VAL A 322 1.40 -23.56 -29.39
N LEU A 323 2.39 -22.67 -29.54
CA LEU A 323 3.29 -22.66 -30.71
C LEU A 323 4.49 -23.61 -30.58
N VAL A 324 4.92 -23.97 -29.37
CA VAL A 324 6.07 -24.88 -29.15
C VAL A 324 5.65 -26.35 -29.16
N LEU A 325 4.40 -26.68 -28.79
CA LEU A 325 3.88 -28.06 -28.81
C LEU A 325 3.86 -28.72 -30.20
N PRO A 326 3.52 -28.02 -31.31
CA PRO A 326 3.60 -28.60 -32.65
C PRO A 326 5.03 -28.76 -33.18
N ALA A 327 6.00 -28.00 -32.66
CA ALA A 327 7.39 -28.03 -33.13
C ALA A 327 8.25 -29.13 -32.46
N LEU A 328 7.76 -29.74 -31.37
CA LEU A 328 8.41 -30.86 -30.69
C LEU A 328 7.85 -32.24 -31.09
N LEU A 329 6.88 -32.27 -32.03
CA LEU A 329 6.24 -33.47 -32.57
C LEU A 329 6.66 -33.78 -34.02
N LEU A 330 7.71 -33.12 -34.52
CA LEU A 330 8.40 -33.41 -35.80
C LEU A 330 9.87 -33.74 -35.51
#